data_AF-A0A564Y678-F1
#
_entry.id   AF-A0A564Y678-F1
#
_cell.length_a   1.000
_cell.length_b   1.000
_cell.length_c   1.000
_cell.angle_alpha   90.00
_cell.angle_beta   90.00
_cell.angle_gamma   90.00
#
_symmetry.space_group_name_H-M   'P 1'
#
loop_
_entity.id
_entity.type
_entity.pdbx_description
1 polymer ?
#
loop_
_entity_poly.entity_id
_entity_poly.type
_entity_poly.pdbx_seq_one_letter_code
_entity_poly.pdbx_strand_id
1 'polypeptide(L)' 'MENISPQTALRLYLLAHNLQNKALVHACTKLLCARIEETNVSEVWSAANATKNEILIGRVYPWWRKAGRCLERLDSSM' A
#
# COMPACT_ATOMS: atom_id res chain seq x y z
N MET A 1 4.68 12.30 11.81
CA MET A 1 3.81 11.13 11.52
C MET A 1 4.31 9.83 12.17
N GLU A 2 5.35 9.86 13.01
CA GLU A 2 6.01 8.64 13.50
C GLU A 2 5.13 7.76 14.40
N ASN A 3 4.07 8.32 14.99
CA ASN A 3 3.21 7.61 15.94
C ASN A 3 1.86 7.16 15.35
N ILE A 4 1.68 7.21 14.03
CA ILE A 4 0.45 6.79 13.36
C ILE A 4 0.54 5.29 13.04
N SER A 5 -0.52 4.52 13.36
CA SER A 5 -0.57 3.10 13.00
C SER A 5 -0.60 2.90 11.47
N PRO A 6 -0.09 1.78 10.95
CA PRO A 6 -0.12 1.50 9.51
C PRO A 6 -1.53 1.60 8.91
N GLN A 7 -2.56 1.13 9.63
CA GLN A 7 -3.96 1.20 9.19
C GLN A 7 -4.46 2.64 9.10
N THR A 8 -4.15 3.49 10.10
CA THR A 8 -4.52 4.91 10.06
C THR A 8 -3.76 5.64 8.94
N ALA A 9 -2.49 5.30 8.71
CA ALA A 9 -1.72 5.82 7.59
C ALA A 9 -2.32 5.41 6.23
N LEU A 10 -2.84 4.18 6.10
CA LEU A 10 -3.49 3.70 4.88
C LEU A 10 -4.82 4.43 4.61
N ARG A 11 -5.64 4.64 5.63
CA ARG A 11 -6.88 5.42 5.51
C ARG A 11 -6.58 6.88 5.13
N LEU A 12 -5.56 7.47 5.75
CA LEU A 12 -5.11 8.83 5.44
C LEU A 12 -4.57 8.93 4.01
N TYR A 13 -3.82 7.92 3.56
CA TYR A 13 -3.35 7.81 2.18
C TYR A 13 -4.50 7.85 1.17
N LEU A 14 -5.54 7.03 1.37
CA LEU A 14 -6.70 6.97 0.47
C LEU A 14 -7.48 8.30 0.47
N LEU A 15 -7.69 8.89 1.64
CA LEU A 15 -8.35 10.19 1.76
C LEU A 15 -7.53 11.29 1.05
N ALA A 16 -6.22 11.31 1.27
CA ALA A 16 -5.30 12.25 0.62
C ALA A 16 -5.33 12.10 -0.90
N HIS A 17 -5.36 10.87 -1.41
CA HIS A 17 -5.49 10.58 -2.84
C HIS A 17 -6.80 11.13 -3.41
N ASN A 18 -7.94 10.86 -2.75
CA ASN A 18 -9.25 11.35 -3.19
C ASN A 18 -9.35 12.88 -3.19
N LEU A 19 -8.67 13.53 -2.24
CA LEU A 19 -8.56 14.99 -2.15
C LEU A 19 -7.44 15.57 -3.04
N GLN A 20 -6.73 14.74 -3.80
CA GLN A 20 -5.59 15.11 -4.65
C GLN A 20 -4.46 15.83 -3.90
N ASN A 21 -4.33 15.59 -2.59
CA ASN A 21 -3.29 16.16 -1.76
C ASN A 21 -1.96 15.39 -1.94
N LYS A 22 -1.18 15.81 -2.93
CA LYS A 22 0.08 15.14 -3.32
C LYS A 22 1.12 15.07 -2.19
N ALA A 23 1.22 16.11 -1.37
CA ALA A 23 2.19 16.15 -0.27
C ALA A 23 1.87 15.08 0.78
N LEU A 24 0.59 14.93 1.11
CA LEU A 24 0.13 13.95 2.08
C LEU A 24 0.19 12.52 1.53
N VAL A 25 -0.15 12.32 0.25
CA VAL A 25 0.06 11.06 -0.47
C VAL A 25 1.53 10.62 -0.36
N HIS A 26 2.48 11.49 -0.67
CA HIS A 26 3.91 11.18 -0.61
C HIS A 26 4.37 10.81 0.80
N ALA A 27 3.93 11.57 1.81
CA ALA A 27 4.29 11.31 3.21
C ALA A 27 3.72 9.96 3.70
N CYS A 28 2.47 9.65 3.38
CA CYS A 28 1.86 8.37 3.73
C CYS A 28 2.51 7.20 2.97
N THR A 29 2.84 7.36 1.68
CA THR A 29 3.57 6.34 0.91
C THR A 29 4.88 5.97 1.59
N LYS A 30 5.69 6.96 2.01
CA LYS A 30 6.94 6.71 2.73
C LYS A 30 6.73 5.94 4.03
N LEU A 31 5.73 6.33 4.81
CA LEU A 31 5.40 5.66 6.07
C LEU A 31 4.98 4.20 5.83
N LEU A 32 4.07 3.97 4.89
CA LEU A 32 3.60 2.64 4.53
C LEU A 32 4.75 1.77 4.01
N CYS A 33 5.62 2.27 3.12
CA CYS A 33 6.78 1.53 2.63
C CYS A 33 7.73 1.04 3.74
N ALA A 34 7.85 1.80 4.83
CA ALA A 34 8.68 1.47 5.97
C ALA A 34 8.01 0.46 6.93
N ARG A 35 6.68 0.31 6.86
CA ARG A 35 5.86 -0.47 7.81
C ARG A 35 4.99 -1.53 7.14
N ILE A 36 5.40 -2.02 5.97
CA ILE A 36 4.74 -3.18 5.36
C ILE A 36 5.08 -4.40 6.21
N GLU A 37 4.04 -5.12 6.60
CA GLU A 37 4.10 -6.33 7.42
C GLU A 37 3.13 -7.37 6.84
N GLU A 38 3.30 -8.64 7.21
CA GLU A 38 2.45 -9.73 6.72
C GLU A 38 0.95 -9.49 6.98
N THR A 39 0.62 -8.84 8.09
CA THR A 39 -0.75 -8.55 8.51
C THR A 39 -1.43 -7.45 7.68
N ASN A 40 -0.67 -6.56 7.05
CA ASN A 40 -1.20 -5.40 6.34
C ASN A 40 -0.93 -5.40 4.82
N VAL A 41 -0.05 -6.29 4.34
CA VAL A 41 0.42 -6.31 2.95
C VAL A 41 -0.71 -6.43 1.93
N SER A 42 -1.78 -7.18 2.25
CA SER A 42 -2.92 -7.35 1.35
C SER A 42 -3.73 -6.06 1.19
N GLU A 43 -3.93 -5.31 2.28
CA GLU A 43 -4.66 -4.04 2.24
C GLU A 43 -3.85 -2.97 1.52
N VAL A 44 -2.54 -2.90 1.80
CA VAL A 44 -1.60 -1.98 1.13
C VAL A 44 -1.56 -2.28 -0.37
N TRP A 45 -1.54 -3.55 -0.77
CA TRP A 45 -1.60 -3.95 -2.17
C TRP A 45 -2.87 -3.45 -2.87
N SER A 46 -4.04 -3.73 -2.30
CA SER A 46 -5.32 -3.34 -2.89
C SER A 46 -5.41 -1.81 -3.05
N ALA A 47 -5.01 -1.06 -2.03
CA ALA A 47 -4.97 0.40 -2.09
C ALA A 47 -3.99 0.91 -3.15
N ALA A 48 -2.80 0.32 -3.23
CA ALA A 48 -1.77 0.71 -4.19
C ALA A 48 -2.24 0.49 -5.64
N ASN A 49 -2.93 -0.61 -5.93
CA ASN A 49 -3.50 -0.87 -7.25
C ASN A 49 -4.66 0.08 -7.57
N ALA A 50 -5.60 0.29 -6.64
CA ALA A 50 -6.73 1.19 -6.83
C ALA A 50 -6.29 2.64 -7.12
N THR A 51 -5.17 3.05 -6.54
CA THR A 51 -4.58 4.40 -6.70
C THR A 51 -3.45 4.46 -7.73
N LYS A 52 -3.12 3.34 -8.39
CA LYS A 52 -2.00 3.21 -9.35
C LYS A 52 -0.66 3.72 -8.79
N ASN A 53 -0.39 3.47 -7.51
CA ASN A 53 0.84 3.90 -6.85
C ASN A 53 1.95 2.87 -7.04
N GLU A 54 2.77 3.10 -8.06
CA GLU A 54 3.86 2.21 -8.48
C GLU A 54 4.92 1.97 -7.38
N ILE A 55 5.14 2.96 -6.50
CA ILE A 55 6.10 2.83 -5.38
C ILE A 55 5.62 1.76 -4.40
N LEU A 56 4.34 1.82 -4.00
CA LEU A 56 3.77 0.83 -3.08
C LEU A 56 3.65 -0.54 -3.75
N ILE A 57 3.22 -0.60 -5.01
CA ILE A 57 3.15 -1.82 -5.82
C ILE A 57 4.54 -2.50 -5.84
N GLY A 58 5.58 -1.76 -6.20
CA GLY A 58 6.98 -2.20 -6.23
C GLY A 58 7.46 -2.71 -4.86
N ARG A 59 7.04 -2.06 -3.77
CA ARG A 59 7.46 -2.41 -2.42
C ARG A 59 6.78 -3.66 -1.87
N VAL A 60 5.57 -3.98 -2.34
CA VAL A 60 4.78 -5.13 -1.89
C VAL A 60 5.20 -6.43 -2.60
N TYR A 61 5.68 -6.39 -3.85
CA TYR A 61 6.08 -7.61 -4.58
C TYR A 61 7.04 -8.57 -3.86
N PRO A 62 8.11 -8.10 -3.16
CA PRO A 62 9.00 -8.99 -2.43
C PRO A 62 8.31 -9.81 -1.34
N TRP A 63 7.22 -9.30 -0.76
CA TRP A 63 6.45 -10.01 0.27
C TRP A 63 5.68 -11.20 -0.30
N TRP A 64 5.07 -11.04 -1.48
CA TRP A 64 4.36 -12.13 -2.15
C TRP A 64 5.32 -13.25 -2.59
N ARG A 65 6.52 -12.89 -3.08
CA ARG A 65 7.56 -13.86 -3.42
C ARG A 65 7.99 -14.68 -2.19
N LYS A 66 8.15 -14.04 -1.02
CA LYS A 66 8.59 -14.70 0.21
C LYS A 66 7.53 -15.63 0.80
N ALA A 67 6.25 -15.29 0.64
CA ALA A 67 5.14 -16.07 1.21
C ALA A 67 4.85 -17.39 0.47
N GLY A 68 5.59 -17.75 -0.58
CA GLY A 68 5.25 -18.89 -1.45
C GLY A 68 3.90 -18.76 -2.16
N ARG A 69 3.24 -17.60 -1.99
CA ARG A 69 2.02 -17.23 -2.70
C ARG A 69 2.45 -16.69 -4.05
N CYS A 70 2.66 -17.60 -4.99
CA CYS A 70 2.62 -17.27 -6.40
C CYS A 70 1.41 -16.37 -6.64
N LEU A 71 1.58 -15.36 -7.48
CA LEU A 71 0.63 -14.31 -7.83
C LEU A 71 -0.60 -14.89 -8.58
N GLU A 72 -1.16 -16.02 -8.16
CA GLU A 72 -2.19 -16.78 -8.89
C GLU A 72 -3.62 -16.33 -8.56
N ARG A 73 -3.82 -15.19 -7.89
CA ARG A 73 -5.17 -14.78 -7.46
C ARG A 73 -5.58 -13.34 -7.76
N LEU A 74 -4.91 -12.66 -8.67
CA LEU A 74 -5.23 -11.26 -8.97
C LEU A 74 -5.31 -10.91 -10.46
N ASP A 75 -5.35 -11.91 -11.35
CA ASP A 75 -5.81 -11.73 -12.75
C ASP A 75 -7.34 -11.80 -12.89
N SER A 76 -8.10 -11.93 -11.79
CA SER A 76 -9.57 -11.92 -11.80
C SER A 76 -10.15 -10.71 -11.09
N SER A 77 -9.89 -9.51 -11.62
CA SER A 77 -10.77 -8.33 -11.50
C SER A 77 -10.23 -7.24 -12.43
N MET A 78 -10.41 -7.44 -13.74
CA MET A 78 -10.61 -6.33 -14.68
C MET A 78 -12.12 -6.09 -14.80
#